data_AF-A0A147B9L5-F1
#
_entry.id   AF-A0A147B9L5-F1
#
_cell.length_a   1.000
_cell.length_b   1.000
_cell.length_c   1.000
_cell.angle_alpha   90.00
_cell.angle_beta   90.00
_cell.angle_gamma   90.00
#
_symmetry.space_group_name_H-M   'P 1'
#
loop_
_entity.id
_entity.type
_entity.pdbx_description
1 polymer ?
#
loop_
_entity_poly.entity_id
_entity_poly.type
_entity_poly.pdbx_seq_one_letter_code
_entity_poly.pdbx_strand_id
1 'polypeptide(L)'
;KREIKILENLRGGPNIVTLQAVVKDPVSRTPALIFEHVNNTDFKQLYQTLTDYDIRFYLYELLKALDYSHSMGIMHRDVKPHNVMIDHECRRLRLIDWGLAEFYHPGQEYNVRVASRYFKGPELLVDYQMYDYSLDMWSLGCMLASMIFRKEPFFHGHDNYDQLVRIAKVLGTEELFEYLEKYQTELDPRFNDILGRHSRKRWERFVHSDNQHLVTAEALDFLDKLLRYDHQERLTAREAMEHPYFYPVSKEQQTTAALGSNALSGLPTSPVTSPSVTSLPNTTSAQS
;
A
#
# COMPACT_ATOMS: atom_id res chain seq x y z
N LYS A 1 10.88 19.63 1.52
CA LYS A 1 10.02 20.35 0.53
C LYS A 1 9.18 19.37 -0.28
N ARG A 2 9.78 18.40 -0.99
CA ARG A 2 9.04 17.36 -1.74
C ARG A 2 8.05 16.57 -0.87
N GLU A 3 8.53 15.96 0.21
CA GLU A 3 7.70 15.18 1.15
C GLU A 3 6.50 15.97 1.67
N ILE A 4 6.70 17.21 2.14
CA ILE A 4 5.62 18.11 2.59
C ILE A 4 4.59 18.31 1.48
N LYS A 5 5.04 18.62 0.25
CA LYS A 5 4.13 18.87 -0.87
C LYS A 5 3.32 17.63 -1.26
N ILE A 6 3.96 16.45 -1.22
CA ILE A 6 3.29 15.17 -1.44
C ILE A 6 2.24 14.92 -0.36
N LEU A 7 2.59 15.06 0.92
CA LEU A 7 1.68 14.89 2.05
C LEU A 7 0.50 15.87 2.01
N GLU A 8 0.73 17.13 1.61
CA GLU A 8 -0.33 18.11 1.40
C GLU A 8 -1.28 17.70 0.27
N ASN A 9 -0.72 17.23 -0.85
CA ASN A 9 -1.52 16.78 -2.00
C ASN A 9 -2.33 15.52 -1.68
N LEU A 10 -1.80 14.60 -0.88
CA LEU A 10 -2.45 13.34 -0.51
C LEU A 10 -3.34 13.44 0.74
N ARG A 11 -3.43 14.62 1.36
CA ARG A 11 -4.17 14.83 2.60
C ARG A 11 -5.65 14.50 2.41
N GLY A 12 -6.19 13.64 3.27
CA GLY A 12 -7.57 13.18 3.20
C GLY A 12 -7.78 11.97 2.29
N GLY A 13 -6.72 11.49 1.63
CA GLY A 13 -6.73 10.24 0.90
C GLY A 13 -7.02 9.03 1.78
N PRO A 14 -7.67 7.97 1.24
CA PRO A 14 -7.94 6.75 1.98
C PRO A 14 -6.63 6.12 2.46
N ASN A 15 -6.55 5.86 3.76
CA ASN A 15 -5.43 5.19 4.41
C ASN A 15 -4.06 5.87 4.23
N ILE A 16 -4.02 7.16 3.87
CA ILE A 16 -2.81 7.98 3.88
C ILE A 16 -2.67 8.63 5.25
N VAL A 17 -1.46 8.64 5.82
CA VAL A 17 -1.21 9.36 7.07
C VAL A 17 -1.44 10.87 6.93
N THR A 18 -2.16 11.45 7.88
CA THR A 18 -2.49 12.87 7.86
C THR A 18 -1.37 13.72 8.43
N LEU A 19 -0.74 14.57 7.61
CA LEU A 19 0.12 15.65 8.08
C LEU A 19 -0.73 16.74 8.74
N GLN A 20 -0.52 16.97 10.03
CA GLN A 20 -1.22 17.96 10.83
C GLN A 20 -0.52 19.33 10.83
N ALA A 21 0.82 19.32 10.97
CA ALA A 21 1.61 20.54 11.00
C ALA A 21 3.05 20.32 10.56
N VAL A 22 3.68 21.40 10.06
CA VAL A 22 5.12 21.48 9.84
C VAL A 22 5.66 22.49 10.85
N VAL A 23 6.54 22.02 11.75
CA VAL A 23 7.12 22.86 12.81
C VAL A 23 8.63 22.94 12.66
N LYS A 24 9.23 23.87 13.38
CA LYS A 24 10.68 24.06 13.39
C LYS A 24 11.11 24.39 14.81
N ASP A 25 12.12 23.68 15.30
CA ASP A 25 12.68 23.99 16.61
C ASP A 25 13.20 25.44 16.63
N PRO A 26 12.83 26.26 17.64
CA PRO A 26 13.24 27.67 17.70
C PRO A 26 14.76 27.86 17.78
N VAL A 27 15.49 26.91 18.39
CA VAL A 27 16.91 27.02 18.71
C VAL A 27 17.76 26.32 17.63
N SER A 28 17.59 25.01 17.45
CA SER A 28 18.37 24.20 16.51
C SER A 28 17.97 24.43 15.06
N ARG A 29 16.78 25.02 14.83
CA ARG A 29 16.22 25.23 13.49
C ARG A 29 15.98 23.92 12.75
N THR A 30 15.92 22.78 13.44
CA THR A 30 15.57 21.48 12.85
C THR A 30 14.08 21.46 12.47
N PRO A 31 13.71 21.12 11.23
CA PRO A 31 12.31 20.94 10.83
C PRO A 31 11.76 19.62 11.37
N ALA A 32 10.48 19.60 11.74
CA ALA A 32 9.75 18.39 12.12
C ALA A 32 8.34 18.37 11.53
N LEU A 33 7.84 17.18 11.25
CA LEU A 33 6.50 16.93 10.73
C LEU A 33 5.65 16.32 11.84
N ILE A 34 4.47 16.88 12.07
CA ILE A 34 3.50 16.41 13.07
C ILE A 34 2.39 15.68 12.33
N PHE A 35 2.13 14.44 12.70
CA PHE A 35 1.14 13.57 12.06
C PHE A 35 -0.01 13.20 13.00
N GLU A 36 -1.10 12.69 12.44
CA GLU A 36 -2.12 12.01 13.25
C GLU A 36 -1.50 10.86 14.05
N HIS A 37 -2.02 10.65 15.26
CA HIS A 37 -1.63 9.51 16.06
C HIS A 37 -2.27 8.24 15.49
N VAL A 38 -1.45 7.22 15.25
CA VAL A 38 -1.88 5.91 14.76
C VAL A 38 -1.36 4.86 15.73
N ASN A 39 -2.26 4.10 16.35
CA ASN A 39 -1.84 2.91 17.10
C ASN A 39 -1.22 1.92 16.11
N ASN A 40 -0.17 1.24 16.53
CA ASN A 40 0.49 0.25 15.71
C ASN A 40 0.76 -1.03 16.50
N THR A 41 0.22 -2.13 16.01
CA THR A 41 0.68 -3.46 16.42
C THR A 41 1.96 -3.77 15.63
N ASP A 42 3.06 -4.09 16.32
CA ASP A 42 4.33 -4.42 15.67
C ASP A 42 4.12 -5.50 14.59
N PHE A 43 4.58 -5.22 13.38
CA PHE A 43 4.29 -6.07 12.23
C PHE A 43 4.83 -7.49 12.42
N LYS A 44 6.00 -7.69 13.05
CA LYS A 44 6.56 -9.04 13.24
C LYS A 44 5.67 -9.90 14.14
N GLN A 45 5.05 -9.28 15.14
CA GLN A 45 4.09 -9.96 16.02
C GLN A 45 2.76 -10.18 15.31
N LEU A 46 2.22 -9.12 14.70
CA LEU A 46 0.91 -9.15 14.03
C LEU A 46 0.90 -10.18 12.92
N TYR A 47 1.92 -10.14 12.06
CA TYR A 47 2.06 -11.00 10.90
C TYR A 47 1.78 -12.46 11.25
N GLN A 48 2.41 -13.00 12.31
CA GLN A 48 2.28 -14.41 12.71
C GLN A 48 0.86 -14.83 13.09
N THR A 49 0.00 -13.87 13.41
CA THR A 49 -1.37 -14.08 13.89
C THR A 49 -2.44 -13.83 12.83
N LEU A 50 -2.08 -13.19 11.71
CA LEU A 50 -3.05 -12.86 10.64
C LEU A 50 -3.65 -14.13 10.04
N THR A 51 -4.98 -14.11 9.88
CA THR A 51 -5.73 -15.09 9.11
C THR A 51 -5.65 -14.77 7.60
N ASP A 52 -6.06 -15.71 6.74
CA ASP A 52 -6.19 -15.44 5.29
C ASP A 52 -7.08 -14.22 5.03
N TYR A 53 -8.20 -14.10 5.75
CA TYR A 53 -9.09 -12.96 5.63
C TYR A 53 -8.42 -11.64 6.04
N ASP A 54 -7.65 -11.64 7.13
CA ASP A 54 -6.95 -10.41 7.56
C ASP A 54 -5.87 -9.98 6.55
N ILE A 55 -5.14 -10.93 5.95
CA ILE A 55 -4.17 -10.63 4.89
C ILE A 55 -4.88 -9.97 3.71
N ARG A 56 -5.98 -10.56 3.23
CA ARG A 56 -6.81 -9.98 2.15
C ARG A 56 -7.28 -8.58 2.53
N PHE A 57 -7.80 -8.41 3.73
CA PHE A 57 -8.33 -7.13 4.19
C PHE A 57 -7.26 -6.04 4.22
N TYR A 58 -6.12 -6.29 4.87
CA TYR A 58 -5.06 -5.27 4.99
C TYR A 58 -4.38 -4.96 3.66
N LEU A 59 -4.19 -5.96 2.78
CA LEU A 59 -3.72 -5.71 1.43
C LEU A 59 -4.72 -4.87 0.62
N TYR A 60 -6.02 -5.11 0.77
CA TYR A 60 -7.04 -4.30 0.12
C TYR A 60 -7.03 -2.85 0.63
N GLU A 61 -6.89 -2.64 1.94
CA GLU A 61 -6.76 -1.30 2.52
C GLU A 61 -5.48 -0.58 2.08
N LEU A 62 -4.37 -1.30 1.92
CA LEU A 62 -3.13 -0.76 1.36
C LEU A 62 -3.28 -0.41 -0.13
N LEU A 63 -3.94 -1.26 -0.91
CA LEU A 63 -4.24 -1.00 -2.32
C LEU A 63 -5.05 0.28 -2.51
N LYS A 64 -6.00 0.60 -1.63
CA LYS A 64 -6.72 1.89 -1.65
C LYS A 64 -5.78 3.08 -1.51
N ALA A 65 -4.78 3.00 -0.62
CA ALA A 65 -3.79 4.06 -0.46
C ALA A 65 -2.92 4.20 -1.72
N LEU A 66 -2.47 3.08 -2.28
CA LEU A 66 -1.64 3.06 -3.50
C LEU A 66 -2.41 3.60 -4.71
N ASP A 67 -3.59 3.06 -5.00
CA ASP A 67 -4.48 3.53 -6.08
C ASP A 67 -4.75 5.03 -5.97
N TYR A 68 -5.06 5.52 -4.78
CA TYR A 68 -5.23 6.95 -4.55
C TYR A 68 -3.96 7.74 -4.86
N SER A 69 -2.82 7.35 -4.31
CA SER A 69 -1.56 8.08 -4.55
C SER A 69 -1.12 8.04 -6.01
N HIS A 70 -1.31 6.91 -6.69
CA HIS A 70 -1.02 6.73 -8.11
C HIS A 70 -1.94 7.61 -8.96
N SER A 71 -3.24 7.68 -8.63
CA SER A 71 -4.20 8.59 -9.29
C SER A 71 -3.86 10.07 -9.11
N MET A 72 -3.14 10.40 -8.03
CA MET A 72 -2.63 11.75 -7.73
C MET A 72 -1.24 12.01 -8.35
N GLY A 73 -0.75 11.10 -9.19
CA GLY A 73 0.54 11.21 -9.88
C GLY A 73 1.74 11.01 -8.97
N ILE A 74 1.60 10.26 -7.88
CA ILE A 74 2.66 10.07 -6.88
C ILE A 74 2.97 8.58 -6.71
N MET A 75 4.25 8.23 -6.78
CA MET A 75 4.78 6.91 -6.43
C MET A 75 5.32 6.93 -5.00
N HIS A 76 5.05 5.90 -4.20
CA HIS A 76 5.54 5.84 -2.81
C HIS A 76 7.04 5.49 -2.74
N ARG A 77 7.49 4.51 -3.53
CA ARG A 77 8.89 4.05 -3.71
C ARG A 77 9.58 3.47 -2.47
N ASP A 78 8.87 3.26 -1.36
CA ASP A 78 9.37 2.52 -0.19
C ASP A 78 8.24 1.77 0.54
N VAL A 79 7.35 1.12 -0.22
CA VAL A 79 6.30 0.27 0.35
C VAL A 79 6.96 -0.95 0.99
N LYS A 80 6.74 -1.12 2.30
CA LYS A 80 7.28 -2.22 3.10
C LYS A 80 6.50 -2.32 4.41
N PRO A 81 6.58 -3.45 5.14
CA PRO A 81 5.82 -3.62 6.37
C PRO A 81 6.04 -2.53 7.43
N HIS A 82 7.25 -2.00 7.56
CA HIS A 82 7.57 -0.94 8.53
C HIS A 82 6.87 0.39 8.21
N ASN A 83 6.47 0.61 6.95
CA ASN A 83 5.79 1.82 6.52
C ASN A 83 4.26 1.63 6.44
N VAL A 84 3.75 0.51 6.94
CA VAL A 84 2.31 0.20 6.98
C VAL A 84 1.89 0.04 8.44
N MET A 85 1.35 1.11 9.01
CA MET A 85 0.86 1.12 10.38
C MET A 85 -0.50 0.43 10.46
N ILE A 86 -0.65 -0.55 11.36
CA ILE A 86 -1.89 -1.31 11.52
C ILE A 86 -2.37 -1.23 12.97
N ASP A 87 -3.55 -0.65 13.16
CA ASP A 87 -4.34 -0.81 14.38
C ASP A 87 -5.23 -2.04 14.18
N HIS A 88 -4.80 -3.18 14.69
CA HIS A 88 -5.49 -4.45 14.46
C HIS A 88 -6.84 -4.51 15.18
N GLU A 89 -6.92 -3.94 16.39
CA GLU A 89 -8.13 -3.90 17.19
C GLU A 89 -9.24 -3.10 16.49
N CYS A 90 -8.90 -1.95 15.90
CA CYS A 90 -9.85 -1.09 15.19
C CYS A 90 -9.97 -1.41 13.69
N ARG A 91 -9.23 -2.41 13.17
CA ARG A 91 -9.10 -2.74 11.74
C ARG A 91 -8.76 -1.53 10.85
N ARG A 92 -7.80 -0.70 11.27
CA ARG A 92 -7.35 0.49 10.52
C ARG A 92 -5.93 0.34 10.01
N LEU A 93 -5.66 0.92 8.85
CA LEU A 93 -4.35 0.95 8.21
C LEU A 93 -3.97 2.39 7.82
N ARG A 94 -2.68 2.72 7.94
CA ARG A 94 -2.08 3.94 7.38
C ARG A 94 -0.77 3.64 6.68
N LEU A 95 -0.63 4.09 5.44
CA LEU A 95 0.64 4.16 4.73
C LEU A 95 1.38 5.44 5.16
N ILE A 96 2.58 5.27 5.70
CA ILE A 96 3.43 6.32 6.27
C ILE A 96 4.75 6.46 5.50
N ASP A 97 5.57 7.44 5.90
CA ASP A 97 6.93 7.67 5.37
C ASP A 97 6.98 7.94 3.85
N TRP A 98 6.52 9.13 3.49
CA TRP A 98 6.51 9.63 2.11
C TRP A 98 7.83 10.35 1.74
N GLY A 99 8.91 10.15 2.51
CA GLY A 99 10.19 10.84 2.29
C GLY A 99 10.89 10.44 0.97
N LEU A 100 10.68 9.20 0.54
CA LEU A 100 11.19 8.66 -0.73
C LEU A 100 10.20 8.79 -1.89
N ALA A 101 8.97 9.21 -1.64
CA ALA A 101 7.96 9.37 -2.68
C ALA A 101 8.34 10.42 -3.72
N GLU A 102 7.76 10.32 -4.92
CA GLU A 102 8.04 11.22 -6.04
C GLU A 102 6.83 11.42 -6.96
N PHE A 103 6.79 12.57 -7.63
CA PHE A 103 5.84 12.82 -8.70
C PHE A 103 6.26 12.08 -9.98
N TYR A 104 5.31 11.34 -10.55
CA TYR A 104 5.49 10.68 -11.83
C TYR A 104 5.32 11.66 -12.99
N HIS A 105 6.23 11.59 -13.96
CA HIS A 105 6.25 12.35 -15.19
C HIS A 105 6.67 11.40 -16.33
N PRO A 106 5.87 11.26 -17.39
CA PRO A 106 6.21 10.38 -18.52
C PRO A 106 7.59 10.71 -19.11
N GLY A 107 8.41 9.67 -19.32
CA GLY A 107 9.76 9.80 -19.88
C GLY A 107 10.82 10.36 -18.92
N GLN A 108 10.48 10.61 -17.66
CA GLN A 108 11.45 11.04 -16.67
C GLN A 108 12.26 9.84 -16.14
N GLU A 109 13.57 10.03 -16.04
CA GLU A 109 14.48 9.12 -15.35
C GLU A 109 14.49 9.41 -13.84
N TYR A 110 14.41 8.35 -13.04
CA TYR A 110 14.40 8.41 -11.60
C TYR A 110 15.59 7.70 -10.98
N ASN A 111 16.04 8.18 -9.82
CA ASN A 111 17.11 7.54 -9.05
C ASN A 111 16.67 6.14 -8.59
N VAL A 112 17.46 5.11 -8.89
CA VAL A 112 17.18 3.71 -8.51
C VAL A 112 17.56 3.37 -7.06
N ARG A 113 18.26 4.26 -6.36
CA ARG A 113 18.69 4.09 -4.96
C ARG A 113 17.56 4.43 -3.97
N VAL A 114 16.37 3.89 -4.23
CA VAL A 114 15.15 3.99 -3.40
C VAL A 114 14.70 2.60 -2.97
N ALA A 115 13.70 2.50 -2.10
CA ALA A 115 13.22 1.26 -1.49
C ALA A 115 14.26 0.50 -0.63
N SER A 116 13.75 -0.20 0.37
CA SER A 116 14.50 -1.16 1.18
C SER A 116 14.83 -2.43 0.38
N ARG A 117 16.04 -2.99 0.55
CA ARG A 117 16.61 -4.06 -0.31
C ARG A 117 15.62 -5.16 -0.72
N TYR A 118 14.92 -5.74 0.26
CA TYR A 118 14.03 -6.89 0.03
C TYR A 118 12.77 -6.58 -0.79
N PHE A 119 12.47 -5.29 -0.97
CA PHE A 119 11.30 -4.78 -1.68
C PHE A 119 11.68 -4.06 -2.98
N LYS A 120 12.97 -4.00 -3.33
CA LYS A 120 13.41 -3.42 -4.60
C LYS A 120 12.87 -4.22 -5.78
N GLY A 121 12.19 -3.55 -6.70
CA GLY A 121 11.82 -4.09 -8.01
C GLY A 121 13.04 -4.42 -8.86
N PRO A 122 12.96 -5.39 -9.79
CA PRO A 122 14.03 -5.72 -10.72
C PRO A 122 14.60 -4.50 -11.44
N GLU A 123 13.75 -3.55 -11.85
CA GLU A 123 14.13 -2.29 -12.48
C GLU A 123 15.18 -1.50 -11.67
N LEU A 124 15.10 -1.52 -10.34
CA LEU A 124 16.08 -0.84 -9.48
C LEU A 124 17.40 -1.60 -9.38
N LEU A 125 17.35 -2.93 -9.54
CA LEU A 125 18.49 -3.83 -9.40
C LEU A 125 19.30 -3.96 -10.70
N VAL A 126 18.64 -3.70 -11.84
CA VAL A 126 19.27 -3.64 -13.18
C VAL A 126 19.51 -2.22 -13.67
N ASP A 127 19.33 -1.21 -12.80
CA ASP A 127 19.55 0.22 -13.08
C ASP A 127 18.67 0.80 -14.22
N TYR A 128 17.45 0.28 -14.39
CA TYR A 128 16.46 0.85 -15.30
C TYR A 128 15.75 2.05 -14.63
N GLN A 129 15.96 3.26 -15.17
CA GLN A 129 15.58 4.52 -14.51
C GLN A 129 14.21 5.06 -14.88
N MET A 130 13.64 4.66 -16.01
CA MET A 130 12.31 5.11 -16.48
C MET A 130 11.18 4.25 -15.90
N TYR A 131 11.21 4.03 -14.59
CA TYR A 131 10.18 3.26 -13.87
C TYR A 131 8.99 4.13 -13.44
N ASP A 132 7.91 3.49 -13.02
CA ASP A 132 6.65 4.14 -12.66
C ASP A 132 6.00 3.52 -11.40
N TYR A 133 4.70 3.78 -11.21
CA TYR A 133 3.87 3.31 -10.09
C TYR A 133 3.93 1.79 -9.85
N SER A 134 4.20 1.00 -10.90
CA SER A 134 4.32 -0.45 -10.83
C SER A 134 5.47 -0.93 -9.92
N LEU A 135 6.42 -0.06 -9.56
CA LEU A 135 7.42 -0.33 -8.52
C LEU A 135 6.80 -0.60 -7.15
N ASP A 136 5.75 0.14 -6.80
CA ASP A 136 5.02 -0.06 -5.54
C ASP A 136 4.27 -1.41 -5.56
N MET A 137 3.81 -1.84 -6.75
CA MET A 137 3.09 -3.10 -6.94
C MET A 137 4.00 -4.32 -6.79
N TRP A 138 5.27 -4.22 -7.22
CA TRP A 138 6.28 -5.24 -6.90
C TRP A 138 6.50 -5.35 -5.39
N SER A 139 6.66 -4.20 -4.72
CA SER A 139 6.87 -4.13 -3.28
C SER A 139 5.70 -4.74 -2.50
N LEU A 140 4.47 -4.48 -2.93
CA LEU A 140 3.25 -5.13 -2.44
C LEU A 140 3.30 -6.66 -2.65
N GLY A 141 3.72 -7.12 -3.82
CA GLY A 141 3.91 -8.55 -4.11
C GLY A 141 4.91 -9.22 -3.16
N CYS A 142 6.03 -8.56 -2.86
CA CYS A 142 6.99 -9.04 -1.86
C CYS A 142 6.39 -9.15 -0.45
N MET A 143 5.53 -8.19 -0.06
CA MET A 143 4.79 -8.26 1.20
C MET A 143 3.79 -9.42 1.22
N LEU A 144 2.99 -9.57 0.16
CA LEU A 144 2.04 -10.68 0.02
C LEU A 144 2.74 -12.04 0.08
N ALA A 145 3.79 -12.23 -0.71
CA ALA A 145 4.59 -13.46 -0.72
C ALA A 145 5.15 -13.77 0.67
N SER A 146 5.65 -12.75 1.36
CA SER A 146 6.09 -12.93 2.73
C SER A 146 4.91 -13.43 3.57
N MET A 147 3.77 -12.75 3.59
CA MET A 147 2.58 -13.09 4.38
C MET A 147 2.07 -14.51 4.16
N ILE A 148 1.74 -14.87 2.92
CA ILE A 148 1.10 -16.17 2.64
C ILE A 148 2.06 -17.34 2.80
N PHE A 149 3.37 -17.14 2.59
CA PHE A 149 4.35 -18.22 2.71
C PHE A 149 5.04 -18.31 4.07
N ARG A 150 4.67 -17.46 5.06
CA ARG A 150 5.33 -17.43 6.38
C ARG A 150 6.85 -17.23 6.29
N LYS A 151 7.32 -16.47 5.31
CA LYS A 151 8.76 -16.28 4.99
C LYS A 151 9.13 -14.80 4.89
N GLU A 152 9.73 -14.25 5.93
CA GLU A 152 10.11 -12.84 6.00
C GLU A 152 11.65 -12.65 6.08
N PRO A 153 12.27 -11.92 5.14
CA PRO A 153 11.73 -11.48 3.84
C PRO A 153 11.62 -12.65 2.85
N PHE A 154 10.71 -12.55 1.87
CA PHE A 154 10.56 -13.60 0.85
C PHE A 154 11.80 -13.75 -0.05
N PHE A 155 12.31 -12.64 -0.60
CA PHE A 155 13.57 -12.55 -1.32
C PHE A 155 14.66 -11.99 -0.42
N HIS A 156 15.51 -12.86 0.11
CA HIS A 156 16.50 -12.51 1.13
C HIS A 156 17.92 -12.39 0.53
N GLY A 157 18.20 -11.29 -0.16
CA GLY A 157 19.54 -10.98 -0.69
C GLY A 157 20.50 -10.40 0.34
N HIS A 158 21.77 -10.80 0.28
CA HIS A 158 22.83 -10.23 1.15
C HIS A 158 23.18 -8.77 0.79
N ASP A 159 23.10 -8.44 -0.50
CA ASP A 159 23.27 -7.10 -1.06
C ASP A 159 22.34 -6.94 -2.28
N ASN A 160 22.45 -5.84 -3.04
CA ASN A 160 21.59 -5.62 -4.21
C ASN A 160 21.86 -6.60 -5.36
N TYR A 161 23.09 -7.10 -5.50
CA TYR A 161 23.44 -8.08 -6.53
C TYR A 161 22.81 -9.44 -6.19
N ASP A 162 23.03 -9.92 -4.96
CA ASP A 162 22.42 -11.17 -4.50
C ASP A 162 20.89 -11.06 -4.46
N GLN A 163 20.31 -9.88 -4.24
CA GLN A 163 18.86 -9.67 -4.29
C GLN A 163 18.28 -10.07 -5.64
N LEU A 164 18.88 -9.66 -6.77
CA LEU A 164 18.43 -10.07 -8.10
C LEU A 164 18.61 -11.57 -8.32
N VAL A 165 19.70 -12.15 -7.81
CA VAL A 165 19.92 -13.61 -7.84
C VAL A 165 18.82 -14.37 -7.09
N ARG A 166 18.34 -13.86 -5.94
CA ARG A 166 17.22 -14.47 -5.20
C ARG A 166 15.92 -14.42 -5.98
N ILE A 167 15.68 -13.32 -6.71
CA ILE A 167 14.52 -13.17 -7.58
C ILE A 167 14.62 -14.17 -8.75
N ALA A 168 15.77 -14.22 -9.44
CA ALA A 168 16.03 -15.13 -10.55
C ALA A 168 15.91 -16.61 -10.21
N LYS A 169 16.26 -17.00 -8.97
CA LYS A 169 16.05 -18.38 -8.49
C LYS A 169 14.58 -18.79 -8.39
N VAL A 170 13.67 -17.82 -8.34
CA VAL A 170 12.22 -18.05 -8.25
C VAL A 170 11.54 -17.79 -9.59
N LEU A 171 11.71 -16.60 -10.18
CA LEU A 171 11.04 -16.23 -11.42
C LEU A 171 11.73 -16.79 -12.67
N GLY A 172 12.94 -17.32 -12.53
CA GLY A 172 13.74 -17.84 -13.63
C GLY A 172 14.60 -16.76 -14.28
N THR A 173 15.63 -17.20 -15.02
CA THR A 173 16.57 -16.31 -15.72
C THR A 173 16.14 -15.99 -17.15
N GLU A 174 15.32 -16.85 -17.77
CA GLU A 174 14.85 -16.65 -19.16
C GLU A 174 13.99 -15.38 -19.26
N GLU A 175 12.94 -15.26 -18.45
CA GLU A 175 12.08 -14.05 -18.39
C GLU A 175 12.86 -12.78 -17.98
N LEU A 176 13.93 -12.91 -17.18
CA LEU A 176 14.80 -11.78 -16.84
C LEU A 176 15.55 -11.28 -18.08
N PHE A 177 16.12 -12.19 -18.88
CA PHE A 177 16.83 -11.80 -20.10
C PHE A 177 15.88 -11.25 -21.17
N GLU A 178 14.67 -11.80 -21.30
CA GLU A 178 13.62 -11.23 -22.17
C GLU A 178 13.26 -9.79 -21.75
N TYR A 179 13.12 -9.54 -20.45
CA TYR A 179 12.90 -8.19 -19.92
C TYR A 179 14.07 -7.24 -20.25
N LEU A 180 15.31 -7.67 -20.02
CA LEU A 180 16.50 -6.87 -20.33
C LEU A 180 16.60 -6.53 -21.83
N GLU A 181 16.30 -7.50 -22.70
CA GLU A 181 16.26 -7.31 -24.15
C GLU A 181 15.18 -6.32 -24.57
N LYS A 182 13.94 -6.49 -24.06
CA LYS A 182 12.80 -5.61 -24.36
C LYS A 182 13.11 -4.14 -24.06
N TYR A 183 13.77 -3.87 -22.94
CA TYR A 183 14.09 -2.51 -22.48
C TYR A 183 15.50 -2.06 -22.82
N GLN A 184 16.25 -2.83 -23.61
CA GLN A 184 17.62 -2.53 -24.01
C GLN A 184 18.52 -2.16 -22.82
N THR A 185 18.37 -2.88 -21.70
CA THR A 185 19.07 -2.60 -20.45
C THR A 185 20.31 -3.47 -20.35
N GLU A 186 21.49 -2.85 -20.22
CA GLU A 186 22.74 -3.58 -20.01
C GLU A 186 22.85 -4.02 -18.54
N LEU A 187 23.02 -5.33 -18.34
CA LEU A 187 23.22 -5.89 -17.02
C LEU A 187 24.69 -5.69 -16.59
N ASP A 188 24.90 -5.21 -15.35
CA ASP A 188 26.24 -5.04 -14.78
C ASP A 188 27.08 -6.33 -14.93
N PRO A 189 28.32 -6.28 -15.46
CA PRO A 189 29.15 -7.47 -15.68
C PRO A 189 29.35 -8.35 -14.46
N ARG A 190 29.20 -7.81 -13.24
CA ARG A 190 29.23 -8.59 -11.99
C ARG A 190 28.18 -9.70 -11.95
N PHE A 191 27.08 -9.57 -12.68
CA PHE A 191 26.03 -10.59 -12.73
C PHE A 191 26.43 -11.85 -13.51
N ASN A 192 27.42 -11.76 -14.41
CA ASN A 192 27.87 -12.87 -15.25
C ASN A 192 28.28 -14.10 -14.43
N ASP A 193 28.88 -13.87 -13.25
CA ASP A 193 29.40 -14.94 -12.41
C ASP A 193 28.41 -15.45 -11.33
N ILE A 194 27.35 -14.67 -11.04
CA ILE A 194 26.47 -14.95 -9.87
C ILE A 194 25.04 -15.32 -10.23
N LEU A 195 24.54 -14.93 -11.42
CA LEU A 195 23.13 -15.10 -11.79
C LEU A 195 22.80 -16.56 -12.13
N GLY A 196 23.73 -17.26 -12.81
CA GLY A 196 23.56 -18.63 -13.25
C GLY A 196 22.39 -18.83 -14.23
N ARG A 197 21.87 -20.06 -14.31
CA ARG A 197 20.65 -20.39 -15.06
C ARG A 197 19.62 -21.02 -14.12
N HIS A 198 18.40 -20.48 -14.13
CA HIS A 198 17.33 -20.94 -13.27
C HIS A 198 16.01 -21.02 -14.04
N SER A 199 15.28 -22.12 -13.86
CA SER A 199 13.90 -22.25 -14.32
C SER A 199 12.92 -21.58 -13.35
N ARG A 200 11.86 -20.97 -13.89
CA ARG A 200 10.73 -20.45 -13.10
C ARG A 200 10.20 -21.54 -12.17
N LYS A 201 9.99 -21.18 -10.91
CA LYS A 201 9.44 -22.07 -9.89
C LYS A 201 7.95 -21.87 -9.80
N ARG A 202 7.25 -23.00 -9.75
CA ARG A 202 5.85 -23.07 -9.32
C ARG A 202 5.72 -22.57 -7.88
N TRP A 203 4.73 -21.72 -7.62
CA TRP A 203 4.49 -21.14 -6.29
C TRP A 203 4.18 -22.20 -5.22
N GLU A 204 3.60 -23.33 -5.62
CA GLU A 204 3.31 -24.46 -4.75
C GLU A 204 4.56 -25.04 -4.07
N ARG A 205 5.76 -24.78 -4.62
CA ARG A 205 7.04 -25.16 -4.00
C ARG A 205 7.24 -24.52 -2.61
N PHE A 206 6.61 -23.37 -2.35
CA PHE A 206 6.75 -22.64 -1.09
C PHE A 206 5.65 -22.99 -0.07
N VAL A 207 4.74 -23.90 -0.42
CA VAL A 207 3.64 -24.33 0.45
C VAL A 207 4.08 -25.49 1.34
N HIS A 208 3.80 -25.38 2.64
CA HIS A 208 4.03 -26.43 3.63
C HIS A 208 2.94 -26.39 4.72
N SER A 209 2.98 -27.33 5.67
CA SER A 209 1.96 -27.51 6.72
C SER A 209 1.60 -26.23 7.47
N ASP A 210 2.59 -25.36 7.69
CA ASP A 210 2.44 -24.19 8.57
C ASP A 210 1.87 -22.97 7.84
N ASN A 211 1.78 -23.01 6.50
CA ASN A 211 1.31 -21.88 5.69
C ASN A 211 0.17 -22.23 4.73
N GLN A 212 -0.13 -23.53 4.50
CA GLN A 212 -1.16 -23.97 3.56
C GLN A 212 -2.55 -23.36 3.81
N HIS A 213 -2.86 -22.97 5.05
CA HIS A 213 -4.12 -22.33 5.42
C HIS A 213 -4.25 -20.87 4.94
N LEU A 214 -3.16 -20.27 4.45
CA LEU A 214 -3.10 -18.92 3.90
C LEU A 214 -2.96 -18.90 2.37
N VAL A 215 -2.77 -20.07 1.75
CA VAL A 215 -2.46 -20.17 0.33
C VAL A 215 -3.63 -20.78 -0.42
N THR A 216 -4.35 -19.94 -1.17
CA THR A 216 -5.40 -20.37 -2.10
C THR A 216 -4.97 -20.19 -3.55
N ALA A 217 -5.70 -20.78 -4.50
CA ALA A 217 -5.43 -20.60 -5.92
C ALA A 217 -5.47 -19.12 -6.33
N GLU A 218 -6.44 -18.36 -5.79
CA GLU A 218 -6.57 -16.93 -6.02
C GLU A 218 -5.40 -16.13 -5.43
N ALA A 219 -4.85 -16.56 -4.28
CA ALA A 219 -3.68 -15.92 -3.68
C ALA A 219 -2.44 -16.09 -4.55
N LEU A 220 -2.23 -17.30 -5.10
CA LEU A 220 -1.11 -17.59 -5.99
C LEU A 220 -1.23 -16.88 -7.33
N ASP A 221 -2.43 -16.87 -7.93
CA ASP A 221 -2.72 -16.17 -9.18
C ASP A 221 -2.56 -14.65 -9.01
N PHE A 222 -3.01 -14.08 -7.89
CA PHE A 222 -2.79 -12.67 -7.58
C PHE A 222 -1.31 -12.35 -7.44
N LEU A 223 -0.57 -13.17 -6.68
CA LEU A 223 0.87 -12.99 -6.48
C LEU A 223 1.65 -13.07 -7.80
N ASP A 224 1.28 -14.01 -8.67
CA ASP A 224 1.92 -14.21 -9.97
C ASP A 224 1.81 -12.98 -10.87
N LYS A 225 0.68 -12.27 -10.81
CA LYS A 225 0.42 -11.05 -11.58
C LYS A 225 1.05 -9.78 -10.96
N LEU A 226 1.57 -9.86 -9.73
CA LEU A 226 2.34 -8.76 -9.12
C LEU A 226 3.86 -8.95 -9.32
N LEU A 227 4.36 -10.17 -9.13
CA LEU A 227 5.79 -10.48 -9.20
C LEU A 227 6.22 -10.84 -10.64
N ARG A 228 6.20 -9.82 -11.50
CA ARG A 228 6.72 -9.86 -12.88
C ARG A 228 7.98 -9.00 -13.01
N TYR A 229 8.96 -9.48 -13.79
CA TYR A 229 10.13 -8.66 -14.14
C TYR A 229 9.72 -7.41 -14.87
N ASP A 230 8.97 -7.60 -15.95
CA ASP A 230 8.39 -6.52 -16.72
C ASP A 230 7.38 -5.75 -15.86
N HIS A 231 7.74 -4.50 -15.58
CA HIS A 231 6.97 -3.61 -14.74
C HIS A 231 5.63 -3.22 -15.39
N GLN A 232 5.54 -3.27 -16.72
CA GLN A 232 4.29 -2.99 -17.45
C GLN A 232 3.31 -4.17 -17.45
N GLU A 233 3.75 -5.38 -17.10
CA GLU A 233 2.87 -6.55 -16.98
C GLU A 233 2.24 -6.69 -15.59
N ARG A 234 2.69 -5.89 -14.62
CA ARG A 234 2.16 -5.94 -13.26
C ARG A 234 0.78 -5.32 -13.22
N LEU A 235 -0.11 -5.90 -12.42
CA LEU A 235 -1.40 -5.26 -12.13
C LEU A 235 -1.18 -3.85 -11.59
N THR A 236 -1.98 -2.90 -12.08
CA THR A 236 -2.17 -1.62 -11.40
C THR A 236 -2.85 -1.84 -10.05
N ALA A 237 -2.78 -0.85 -9.15
CA ALA A 237 -3.47 -0.93 -7.86
C ALA A 237 -4.99 -1.12 -8.04
N ARG A 238 -5.59 -0.49 -9.06
CA ARG A 238 -7.00 -0.65 -9.40
C ARG A 238 -7.34 -2.08 -9.83
N GLU A 239 -6.61 -2.62 -10.81
CA GLU A 239 -6.83 -3.99 -11.30
C GLU A 239 -6.58 -5.02 -10.19
N ALA A 240 -5.60 -4.76 -9.32
CA ALA A 240 -5.35 -5.58 -8.14
C ALA A 240 -6.55 -5.61 -7.18
N MET A 241 -7.20 -4.47 -6.92
CA MET A 241 -8.42 -4.42 -6.10
C MET A 241 -9.61 -5.19 -6.72
N GLU A 242 -9.62 -5.34 -8.04
CA GLU A 242 -10.66 -6.06 -8.78
C GLU A 242 -10.38 -7.57 -8.87
N HIS A 243 -9.21 -8.02 -8.40
CA HIS A 243 -8.83 -9.42 -8.45
C HIS A 243 -9.75 -10.31 -7.58
N PRO A 244 -10.10 -11.55 -8.02
CA PRO A 244 -10.94 -12.49 -7.26
C PRO A 244 -10.48 -12.77 -5.82
N TYR A 245 -9.17 -12.62 -5.56
CA TYR A 245 -8.60 -12.73 -4.21
C TYR A 245 -9.30 -11.81 -3.19
N PHE A 246 -9.80 -10.64 -3.62
CA PHE A 246 -10.44 -9.66 -2.74
C PHE A 246 -11.98 -9.69 -2.75
N TYR A 247 -12.62 -10.58 -3.52
CA TYR A 247 -14.09 -10.67 -3.55
C TYR A 247 -14.74 -10.83 -2.16
N PRO A 248 -14.19 -11.63 -1.22
CA PRO A 248 -14.74 -11.70 0.14
C PRO A 248 -14.74 -10.35 0.87
N VAL A 249 -13.65 -9.58 0.74
CA VAL A 249 -13.48 -8.27 1.39
C VAL A 249 -14.41 -7.23 0.75
N SER A 250 -14.42 -7.15 -0.58
CA SER A 250 -15.27 -6.22 -1.33
C SER A 250 -16.75 -6.43 -1.03
N LYS A 251 -17.20 -7.69 -0.95
CA LYS A 251 -18.60 -8.03 -0.62
C LYS A 251 -18.98 -7.60 0.79
N GLU A 252 -18.12 -7.81 1.78
CA GLU A 252 -18.38 -7.40 3.15
C GLU A 252 -18.44 -5.87 3.31
N GLN A 253 -17.51 -5.16 2.67
CA GLN A 253 -17.50 -3.69 2.69
C GLN A 253 -18.74 -3.09 2.02
N GLN A 254 -19.19 -3.64 0.89
CA GLN A 254 -20.44 -3.23 0.23
C GLN A 254 -21.66 -3.49 1.11
N THR A 255 -21.72 -4.64 1.77
CA THR A 255 -22.81 -4.99 2.69
C THR A 255 -22.87 -4.04 3.87
N THR A 256 -21.71 -3.72 4.45
CA THR A 256 -21.58 -2.79 5.59
C THR A 256 -21.99 -1.37 5.19
N ALA A 257 -21.57 -0.91 4.01
CA ALA A 257 -21.95 0.40 3.48
C ALA A 257 -23.45 0.51 3.23
N ALA A 258 -24.09 -0.53 2.69
CA ALA A 258 -25.54 -0.57 2.44
C ALA A 258 -26.36 -0.58 3.75
N LEU A 259 -25.88 -1.24 4.80
CA LEU A 259 -26.51 -1.21 6.12
C LEU A 259 -26.37 0.16 6.80
N GLY A 260 -25.19 0.78 6.68
CA GLY A 260 -24.94 2.12 7.22
C GLY A 260 -25.76 3.22 6.55
N SER A 261 -25.97 3.14 5.23
CA SER A 261 -26.84 4.07 4.50
C SER A 261 -28.32 3.87 4.82
N ASN A 262 -28.76 2.62 5.02
CA ASN A 262 -30.14 2.32 5.45
C ASN A 262 -30.43 2.73 6.90
N ALA A 263 -29.43 2.71 7.80
CA ALA A 263 -29.59 3.22 9.16
C ALA A 263 -29.76 4.75 9.21
N LEU A 264 -29.16 5.49 8.27
CA LEU A 264 -29.29 6.94 8.15
C LEU A 264 -30.61 7.38 7.49
N SER A 265 -31.24 6.53 6.67
CA SER A 265 -32.54 6.81 6.03
C SER A 265 -33.76 6.42 6.88
N GLY A 266 -33.56 5.72 7.99
CA GLY A 266 -34.61 5.23 8.90
C GLY A 266 -34.92 6.12 10.11
N LEU A 267 -34.31 7.30 10.24
CA LEU A 267 -34.63 8.24 11.33
C LEU A 267 -36.01 8.88 11.06
N PRO A 268 -37.01 8.72 11.96
CA PRO A 268 -38.31 9.36 11.79
C PRO A 268 -38.14 10.87 11.94
N THR A 269 -38.48 11.60 10.88
CA THR A 269 -38.66 13.06 10.93
C THR A 269 -39.84 13.37 11.85
N SER A 270 -39.53 13.71 13.10
CA SER A 270 -40.53 14.21 14.03
C SER A 270 -41.01 15.59 13.55
N PRO A 271 -42.33 15.87 13.48
CA PRO A 271 -42.82 17.17 13.09
C PRO A 271 -42.41 18.20 14.15
N VAL A 272 -41.73 19.26 13.72
CA VAL A 272 -41.45 20.42 14.56
C VAL A 272 -42.78 21.11 14.85
N THR A 273 -43.32 20.93 16.06
CA THR A 273 -44.41 21.75 16.58
C THR A 273 -43.87 23.12 16.98
N SER A 274 -44.35 24.17 16.31
CA SER A 274 -44.09 25.58 16.60
C SER A 274 -44.60 25.96 18.00
N PRO A 275 -43.86 26.77 18.78
CA PRO A 275 -44.35 27.22 20.08
C PRO A 275 -45.39 28.34 19.90
N SER A 276 -46.53 28.15 20.57
CA SER A 276 -47.62 29.11 20.68
C SER A 276 -47.17 30.36 21.43
N VAL A 277 -47.39 31.53 20.83
CA VAL A 277 -47.17 32.84 21.45
C VAL A 277 -48.27 33.11 22.47
N THR A 278 -47.93 33.09 23.76
CA THR A 278 -48.80 33.62 24.83
C THR A 278 -48.66 35.14 24.93
N SER A 279 -49.79 35.81 24.79
CA SER A 279 -49.99 37.26 24.93
C SER A 279 -49.83 37.73 26.39
N LEU A 280 -49.13 38.85 26.57
CA LEU A 280 -49.10 39.65 27.79
C LEU A 280 -50.42 40.45 27.93
N PRO A 281 -50.99 40.60 29.13
CA PRO A 281 -52.09 41.54 29.34
C PRO A 281 -51.59 42.96 29.59
N ASN A 282 -52.22 43.90 28.89
CA ASN A 282 -52.17 45.33 29.12
C ASN A 282 -52.65 45.70 30.53
N THR A 283 -51.92 46.58 31.20
CA THR A 283 -52.47 47.45 32.25
C THR A 283 -52.10 48.89 31.97
N THR A 284 -53.08 49.64 31.48
CA THR A 284 -53.10 51.10 31.36
C THR A 284 -53.61 51.74 32.66
N SER A 285 -52.76 52.58 33.25
CA SER A 285 -53.00 53.93 33.79
C SER A 285 -54.35 54.32 34.43
N ALA A 286 -54.29 54.93 35.64
CA ALA A 286 -54.80 56.29 35.95
C ALA A 286 -54.50 56.64 37.44
N GLN A 287 -53.66 57.66 37.70
CA GLN A 287 -54.00 59.04 38.14
C GLN A 287 -54.29 59.21 39.65
N SER A 288 -53.34 59.84 40.36
CA SER A 288 -53.45 61.17 40.97
C SER A 288 -52.15 61.52 41.68
#